data_AF-A0A2J2H9S4-F1
#
_entry.id   AF-A0A2J2H9S4-F1
#
_cell.length_a   1.000
_cell.length_b   1.000
_cell.length_c   1.000
_cell.angle_alpha   90.00
_cell.angle_beta   90.00
_cell.angle_gamma   90.00
#
_symmetry.space_group_name_H-M   'P 1'
#
loop_
_entity.id
_entity.type
_entity.pdbx_description
1 polymer ?
#
loop_
_entity_poly.entity_id
_entity_poly.type
_entity_poly.pdbx_seq_one_letter_code
_entity_poly.pdbx_strand_id
1 'polypeptide(L)'
;MAVDKERMAKLSRDPRLVEALKAMGGFLWYYTELYPYRTIYTLTVCRDALCVYIAGEDMMDMRIQLEKYLELEDDEERLRQLARSLDMLAAFSEKAYWDYAR
;
A
#
# COMPACT_ATOMS: atom_id res chain seq x y z
N MET A 1 15.98 -5.77 -8.31
CA MET A 1 16.04 -5.27 -6.92
C MET A 1 15.29 -6.27 -6.07
N ALA A 2 15.91 -6.83 -5.02
CA ALA A 2 15.21 -7.72 -4.11
C ALA A 2 14.13 -6.92 -3.34
N VAL A 3 12.96 -7.50 -3.15
CA VAL A 3 11.88 -6.89 -2.35
C VAL A 3 12.28 -6.98 -0.88
N ASP A 4 12.36 -5.84 -0.20
CA ASP A 4 12.64 -5.76 1.23
C ASP A 4 11.32 -5.63 2.02
N LYS A 5 10.76 -6.79 2.41
CA LYS A 5 9.52 -6.86 3.19
C LYS A 5 9.67 -6.21 4.58
N GLU A 6 10.85 -6.22 5.20
CA GLU A 6 11.07 -5.60 6.51
C GLU A 6 10.98 -4.07 6.42
N ARG A 7 11.56 -3.48 5.37
CA ARG A 7 11.42 -2.04 5.10
C ARG A 7 9.96 -1.67 4.86
N MET A 8 9.24 -2.45 4.05
CA MET A 8 7.82 -2.21 3.77
C MET A 8 6.97 -2.31 5.04
N ALA A 9 7.27 -3.26 5.93
CA ALA A 9 6.61 -3.38 7.23
C ALA A 9 6.84 -2.14 8.10
N LYS A 10 8.07 -1.61 8.17
CA LYS A 10 8.37 -0.36 8.89
C LYS A 10 7.57 0.83 8.36
N LEU A 11 7.45 0.94 7.02
CA LEU A 11 6.68 2.00 6.38
C LEU A 11 5.18 1.91 6.66
N SER A 12 4.66 0.71 6.96
CA SER A 12 3.23 0.51 7.20
C SER A 12 2.66 1.31 8.37
N ARG A 13 3.50 1.65 9.35
CA ARG A 13 3.11 2.40 10.56
C ARG A 13 3.72 3.80 10.59
N ASP A 14 4.40 4.24 9.53
CA ASP A 14 4.93 5.60 9.49
C ASP A 14 3.75 6.59 9.41
N PRO A 15 3.53 7.42 10.44
CA PRO A 15 2.39 8.34 10.47
C PRO A 15 2.41 9.31 9.28
N ARG A 16 3.59 9.66 8.76
CA ARG A 16 3.72 10.56 7.61
C ARG A 16 3.16 9.93 6.34
N LEU A 17 3.40 8.64 6.14
CA LEU A 17 2.85 7.91 4.99
C LEU A 17 1.34 7.70 5.13
N VAL A 18 0.87 7.41 6.34
CA VAL A 18 -0.57 7.28 6.63
C VAL A 18 -1.29 8.59 6.31
N GLU A 19 -0.78 9.72 6.77
CA GLU A 19 -1.37 11.04 6.49
C GLU A 19 -1.21 11.44 5.02
N ALA A 20 -0.08 11.12 4.38
CA ALA A 20 0.10 11.31 2.95
C ALA A 20 -0.96 10.55 2.14
N LEU A 21 -1.24 9.30 2.49
CA LEU A 21 -2.25 8.50 1.79
C LEU A 21 -3.65 9.07 2.02
N LYS A 22 -3.97 9.53 3.24
CA LYS A 22 -5.24 10.23 3.52
C LYS A 22 -5.38 11.50 2.68
N ALA A 23 -4.32 12.30 2.57
CA ALA A 23 -4.32 13.52 1.78
C ALA A 23 -4.54 13.27 0.27
N MET A 24 -4.12 12.10 -0.23
CA MET A 24 -4.36 11.66 -1.61
C MET A 24 -5.77 11.08 -1.85
N GLY A 25 -6.65 11.06 -0.84
CA GLY A 25 -8.00 10.50 -0.93
C GLY A 25 -8.17 9.12 -0.27
N GLY A 26 -7.14 8.60 0.41
CA GLY A 26 -7.21 7.41 1.25
C GLY A 26 -7.11 6.06 0.53
N PHE A 27 -6.94 6.08 -0.80
CA PHE A 27 -6.83 4.88 -1.63
C PHE A 27 -5.76 5.06 -2.71
N LEU A 28 -4.90 4.06 -2.87
CA LEU A 28 -3.86 4.00 -3.89
C LEU A 28 -3.82 2.60 -4.51
N TRP A 29 -4.36 2.46 -5.72
CA TRP A 29 -4.30 1.20 -6.47
C TRP A 29 -2.86 0.92 -6.91
N TYR A 30 -2.34 -0.27 -6.60
CA TYR A 30 -0.98 -0.67 -6.97
C TYR A 30 -0.89 -1.90 -7.88
N TYR A 31 -1.88 -2.80 -7.89
CA TYR A 31 -1.83 -4.00 -8.73
C TYR A 31 -3.20 -4.49 -9.16
N THR A 32 -3.27 -5.10 -10.34
CA THR A 32 -4.46 -5.81 -10.82
C THR A 32 -4.10 -7.13 -11.43
N GLU A 33 -4.83 -8.14 -10.99
CA GLU A 33 -4.85 -9.47 -11.56
C GLU A 33 -6.09 -9.59 -12.45
N LEU A 34 -5.91 -10.07 -13.68
CA LEU A 34 -6.99 -10.15 -14.68
C LEU A 34 -7.56 -11.56 -14.85
N TYR A 35 -6.88 -12.60 -14.34
CA TYR A 35 -7.25 -14.00 -14.49
C TYR A 35 -6.97 -14.74 -13.18
N PRO A 36 -7.86 -15.65 -12.71
CA PRO A 36 -9.12 -16.08 -13.33
C PRO A 36 -10.30 -15.11 -13.14
N TYR A 37 -10.22 -14.22 -12.16
CA TYR A 37 -11.19 -13.14 -11.92
C TYR A 37 -10.43 -11.82 -11.81
N ARG A 38 -11.09 -10.72 -12.16
CA ARG A 38 -10.47 -9.41 -11.98
C ARG A 38 -10.38 -9.10 -10.49
N THR A 39 -9.15 -8.96 -9.99
CA THR A 39 -8.85 -8.60 -8.60
C THR A 39 -7.99 -7.34 -8.56
N ILE A 40 -8.39 -6.36 -7.75
CA ILE A 40 -7.72 -5.07 -7.58
C ILE A 40 -7.13 -5.02 -6.18
N TYR A 41 -5.84 -4.67 -6.12
CA TYR A 41 -5.11 -4.51 -4.87
C TYR A 41 -4.80 -3.04 -4.65
N THR A 42 -5.26 -2.54 -3.50
CA THR A 42 -5.25 -1.11 -3.18
C THR A 42 -4.64 -0.89 -1.81
N LEU A 43 -3.69 0.03 -1.70
CA LEU A 43 -3.26 0.58 -0.42
C LEU A 43 -4.34 1.49 0.13
N THR A 44 -4.71 1.29 1.38
CA THR A 44 -5.64 2.14 2.13
C THR A 44 -5.18 2.28 3.57
N VAL A 45 -5.95 2.97 4.41
CA VAL A 45 -5.67 3.16 5.82
C VAL A 45 -6.64 2.35 6.67
N CYS A 46 -6.11 1.55 7.61
CA CYS A 46 -6.87 1.01 8.73
C CYS A 46 -6.46 1.73 10.01
N ARG A 47 -7.35 2.59 10.54
CA ARG A 47 -7.10 3.40 11.74
C ARG A 47 -5.84 4.27 11.57
N ASP A 48 -4.70 3.78 12.04
CA ASP A 48 -3.40 4.43 12.16
C ASP A 48 -2.28 3.69 11.40
N ALA A 49 -2.63 2.71 10.57
CA ALA A 49 -1.67 1.94 9.77
C ALA A 49 -2.13 1.76 8.31
N LEU A 50 -1.18 1.52 7.42
CA LEU A 50 -1.44 1.12 6.04
C LEU A 50 -2.00 -0.30 5.97
N CYS A 51 -2.92 -0.50 5.04
CA CYS A 51 -3.59 -1.76 4.77
C CYS A 51 -3.63 -2.03 3.27
N VAL A 52 -3.67 -3.31 2.93
CA VAL A 52 -4.05 -3.76 1.60
C VAL A 52 -5.55 -4.08 1.63
N TYR A 53 -6.28 -3.42 0.75
CA TYR A 53 -7.66 -3.73 0.41
C TYR A 53 -7.68 -4.48 -0.92
N ILE A 54 -8.28 -5.67 -0.92
CA ILE A 54 -8.37 -6.57 -2.05
C ILE A 54 -9.85 -6.70 -2.41
N ALA A 55 -10.21 -6.33 -3.62
CA ALA A 55 -11.57 -6.43 -4.15
C ALA A 55 -11.55 -7.18 -5.47
N GLY A 56 -12.47 -8.12 -5.67
CA GLY A 56 -12.55 -8.89 -6.92
C GLY A 56 -13.98 -9.21 -7.32
N GLU A 57 -14.18 -9.49 -8.62
CA GLU A 57 -15.52 -9.64 -9.23
C GLU A 57 -16.41 -10.75 -8.62
N ASP A 58 -15.83 -11.75 -7.95
CA ASP A 58 -16.58 -12.88 -7.34
C ASP A 58 -15.96 -13.31 -5.99
N MET A 59 -15.50 -12.34 -5.20
CA MET A 59 -14.93 -12.60 -3.88
C MET A 59 -15.40 -11.57 -2.86
N MET A 60 -15.45 -11.96 -1.59
CA MET A 60 -15.64 -10.99 -0.52
C MET A 60 -14.40 -10.11 -0.43
N ASP A 61 -14.63 -8.79 -0.35
CA ASP A 61 -13.55 -7.84 -0.17
C ASP A 61 -12.80 -8.11 1.14
N MET A 62 -11.47 -8.02 1.07
CA MET A 62 -10.60 -8.22 2.20
C MET A 62 -9.87 -6.92 2.53
N ARG A 63 -9.69 -6.67 3.82
CA ARG A 63 -8.82 -5.59 4.31
C ARG A 63 -7.84 -6.16 5.32
N ILE A 64 -6.55 -6.11 4.98
CA ILE A 64 -5.47 -6.76 5.71
C ILE A 64 -4.44 -5.69 6.05
N GLN A 65 -3.97 -5.64 7.31
CA GLN A 65 -2.85 -4.78 7.68
C GLN A 65 -1.62 -5.13 6.85
N LEU A 66 -0.90 -4.11 6.36
CA LEU A 66 0.20 -4.31 5.41
C LEU A 66 1.26 -5.27 5.96
N GLU A 67 1.60 -5.21 7.24
CA GLU A 67 2.54 -6.17 7.87
C GLU A 67 2.07 -7.62 7.75
N LYS A 68 0.81 -7.89 8.11
CA LYS A 68 0.20 -9.23 7.99
C LYS A 68 0.10 -9.70 6.55
N TYR A 69 -0.16 -8.77 5.63
CA TYR A 69 -0.17 -9.07 4.21
C TYR A 69 1.22 -9.51 3.71
N LEU A 70 2.29 -8.85 4.16
CA LEU A 70 3.67 -9.18 3.77
C LEU A 70 4.15 -10.54 4.30
N GLU A 71 3.61 -11.00 5.43
CA GLU A 71 3.84 -12.35 5.97
C GLU A 71 3.26 -13.45 5.07
N LEU A 72 2.19 -13.15 4.33
CA LEU A 72 1.43 -14.12 3.53
C LEU A 72 1.72 -14.04 2.03
N GLU A 73 2.10 -12.87 1.53
CA GLU A 73 2.28 -12.62 0.11
C GLU A 73 3.67 -13.01 -0.38
N ASP A 74 3.76 -13.88 -1.38
CA ASP A 74 5.02 -14.31 -1.99
C ASP A 74 5.11 -14.04 -3.50
N ASP A 75 4.06 -13.48 -4.11
CA ASP A 75 4.10 -13.07 -5.52
C ASP A 75 5.07 -11.89 -5.70
N GLU A 76 6.19 -12.14 -6.40
CA GLU A 76 7.26 -11.16 -6.57
C GLU A 76 6.82 -9.90 -7.32
N GLU A 77 5.92 -10.01 -8.29
CA GLU A 77 5.49 -8.87 -9.09
C GLU A 77 4.56 -7.98 -8.26
N ARG A 78 3.62 -8.59 -7.54
CA ARG A 78 2.72 -7.88 -6.64
C ARG A 78 3.47 -7.16 -5.53
N LEU A 79 4.46 -7.83 -4.93
CA LEU A 79 5.35 -7.25 -3.93
C LEU A 79 6.19 -6.09 -4.50
N ARG A 80 6.69 -6.22 -5.73
CA ARG A 80 7.46 -5.17 -6.42
C ARG A 80 6.61 -3.93 -6.69
N GLN A 81 5.37 -4.10 -7.15
CA GLN A 81 4.44 -3.00 -7.41
C GLN A 81 4.00 -2.31 -6.12
N LEU A 82 3.78 -3.09 -5.06
CA LEU A 82 3.53 -2.56 -3.73
C LEU A 82 4.71 -1.74 -3.21
N ALA A 83 5.94 -2.25 -3.33
CA ALA A 83 7.15 -1.53 -2.92
C ALA A 83 7.30 -0.19 -3.67
N ARG A 84 7.08 -0.18 -4.98
CA ARG A 84 7.09 1.06 -5.79
C ARG A 84 6.04 2.07 -5.33
N SER A 85 4.86 1.59 -4.98
CA SER A 85 3.76 2.45 -4.50
C SER A 85 4.07 3.05 -3.13
N LEU A 86 4.71 2.28 -2.23
CA LEU A 86 5.20 2.78 -0.96
C LEU A 86 6.36 3.78 -1.12
N ASP A 87 7.28 3.55 -2.06
CA ASP A 87 8.35 4.48 -2.39
C ASP A 87 7.79 5.82 -2.91
N MET A 88 6.80 5.76 -3.81
CA MET A 88 6.10 6.93 -4.31
C MET A 88 5.40 7.70 -3.18
N LEU A 89 4.72 6.98 -2.28
CA LEU A 89 4.02 7.58 -1.14
C LEU A 89 5.01 8.23 -0.16
N ALA A 90 6.16 7.61 0.08
CA ALA A 90 7.22 8.17 0.90
C ALA A 90 7.74 9.48 0.30
N ALA A 91 8.06 9.49 -1.00
CA ALA A 91 8.50 10.71 -1.70
C ALA A 91 7.44 11.81 -1.69
N PHE A 92 6.15 11.46 -1.84
CA PHE A 92 5.06 12.42 -1.72
C PHE A 92 4.96 13.00 -0.30
N SER A 93 5.13 12.18 0.74
CA SER A 93 5.08 12.62 2.13
C SER A 93 6.19 13.64 2.46
N GLU A 94 7.38 13.45 1.90
CA GLU A 94 8.49 14.39 2.05
C GLU A 94 8.18 15.72 1.37
N LYS A 95 7.64 15.69 0.14
CA LYS A 95 7.24 16.90 -0.58
C LYS A 95 6.11 17.65 0.15
N ALA A 96 5.05 16.95 0.55
CA ALA A 96 3.92 17.55 1.25
C ALA A 96 4.36 18.21 2.56
N TYR A 97 5.31 17.61 3.29
CA TYR A 97 5.91 18.22 4.48
C TYR A 97 6.62 19.55 4.15
N TRP A 98 7.41 19.60 3.07
CA TRP A 98 8.08 20.83 2.63
C TRP A 98 7.11 21.93 2.19
N ASP A 99 6.02 21.57 1.52
CA ASP A 99 5.01 22.53 1.05
C ASP A 99 4.17 23.08 2.23
N TYR A 100 3.95 22.31 3.30
CA TYR A 100 3.23 22.73 4.50
C TYR A 100 4.10 23.54 5.49
N ALA A 101 5.42 23.37 5.46
CA ALA A 101 6.37 24.06 6.35
C ALA A 101 6.78 25.47 5.88
N ARG A 102 6.24 25.96 4.76
CA ARG A 102 6.40 27.34 4.26
C ARG A 102 5.13 28.15 4.50
#